data_AF-A0A8C6M4K4-F1
#
_entry.id   AF-A0A8C6M4K4-F1
#
_cell.length_a   1.000
_cell.length_b   1.000
_cell.length_c   1.000
_cell.angle_alpha   90.00
_cell.angle_beta   90.00
_cell.angle_gamma   90.00
#
_symmetry.space_group_name_H-M   'P 1'
#
loop_
_entity.id
_entity.type
_entity.pdbx_description
1 polymer ?
#
loop_
_entity_poly.entity_id
_entity_poly.type
_entity_poly.pdbx_seq_one_letter_code
_entity_poly.pdbx_strand_id
1 'polypeptide(L)'
;LKMLFSPHLIFTLPSKAIHIPDIISLTDLIPGPFTRPHPAIWRIVFGLSVLYFLFLVFIIFLNWQQVKQLMYWLDPNLRYAKREADIMEYAVNCHVITWERILSHFDIFAFSHFWGWGMKALLIRSYGLCWTISITWELTELFFMHLLPNFAECWWDQVILDILLCNGGGIWLGMTVCRFLEMRTYHWASIKDIHTTTGKLKRAVLQFTPASWTYVRWLDPKSSLQRVMGVYLFMIIWQVGFFYHLAVNPVLISQRPSNL
;
A
#
# COMPACT_ATOMS: atom_id res chain seq x y z
N LEU A 1 -4.18 -11.13 -0.04
CA LEU A 1 -3.87 -9.74 -0.50
C LEU A 1 -3.29 -9.68 -1.93
N LYS A 2 -2.53 -10.69 -2.40
CA LYS A 2 -2.03 -10.80 -3.80
C LYS A 2 -3.10 -10.90 -4.91
N MET A 3 -4.34 -11.28 -4.59
CA MET A 3 -5.44 -11.42 -5.58
C MET A 3 -6.11 -10.09 -6.00
N LEU A 4 -5.89 -9.00 -5.28
CA LEU A 4 -6.55 -7.71 -5.56
C LEU A 4 -5.81 -6.84 -6.60
N PHE A 5 -4.64 -7.28 -7.07
CA PHE A 5 -3.79 -6.54 -8.01
C PHE A 5 -3.59 -7.26 -9.36
N SER A 6 -4.47 -8.20 -9.72
CA SER A 6 -4.45 -8.75 -11.08
C SER A 6 -5.05 -7.74 -12.07
N PRO A 7 -4.28 -7.23 -13.06
CA PRO A 7 -4.75 -6.22 -14.02
C PRO A 7 -5.91 -6.71 -14.91
N HIS A 8 -6.21 -8.02 -14.91
CA HIS A 8 -7.34 -8.58 -15.63
C HIS A 8 -8.70 -8.37 -14.94
N LEU A 9 -8.74 -8.14 -13.62
CA LEU A 9 -10.00 -7.95 -12.89
C LEU A 9 -10.59 -6.54 -13.05
N ILE A 10 -9.82 -5.59 -13.59
CA ILE A 10 -10.22 -4.19 -13.79
C ILE A 10 -11.15 -4.04 -15.01
N PHE A 11 -11.23 -5.03 -15.91
CA PHE A 11 -11.87 -4.86 -17.22
C PHE A 11 -13.12 -5.72 -17.50
N THR A 12 -13.64 -6.48 -16.52
CA THR A 12 -14.78 -7.42 -16.74
C THR A 12 -16.00 -7.14 -15.86
N LEU A 13 -16.29 -5.87 -15.55
CA LEU A 13 -17.59 -5.46 -15.01
C LEU A 13 -18.53 -5.00 -16.15
N PRO A 14 -19.81 -5.39 -16.15
CA PRO A 14 -20.75 -5.03 -17.22
C PRO A 14 -20.85 -3.50 -17.32
N SER A 15 -20.58 -2.97 -18.52
CA SER A 15 -20.40 -1.53 -18.78
C SER A 15 -21.57 -0.64 -18.33
N LYS A 16 -22.76 -1.20 -18.09
CA LYS A 16 -23.95 -0.47 -17.62
C LYS A 16 -23.95 -0.19 -16.11
N ALA A 17 -23.22 -0.97 -15.30
CA ALA A 17 -23.18 -0.79 -13.84
C ALA A 17 -22.14 0.25 -13.39
N ILE A 18 -21.17 0.58 -14.25
CA ILE A 18 -20.09 1.55 -13.96
C ILE A 18 -20.63 3.00 -14.08
N HIS A 19 -21.54 3.26 -15.03
CA HIS A 19 -22.02 4.61 -15.28
C HIS A 19 -22.92 5.21 -14.19
N ILE A 20 -23.66 4.38 -13.45
CA ILE A 20 -24.60 4.84 -12.41
C ILE A 20 -23.89 5.42 -11.17
N PRO A 21 -22.89 4.73 -10.58
CA PRO A 21 -22.15 5.29 -9.44
C PRO A 21 -21.31 6.52 -9.80
N ASP A 22 -20.75 6.57 -11.01
CA ASP A 22 -19.94 7.71 -11.45
C ASP A 22 -20.76 9.01 -11.52
N ILE A 23 -22.02 8.92 -11.98
CA ILE A 23 -22.92 10.06 -12.09
C ILE A 23 -23.35 10.58 -10.71
N ILE A 24 -23.69 9.67 -9.78
CA ILE A 24 -24.08 10.03 -8.40
C ILE A 24 -22.89 10.63 -7.63
N SER A 25 -21.68 10.13 -7.87
CA SER A 25 -20.45 10.65 -7.27
C SER A 25 -20.09 12.08 -7.74
N LEU A 26 -20.43 12.41 -8.99
CA LEU A 26 -20.14 13.73 -9.57
C LEU A 26 -21.03 14.84 -9.02
N THR A 27 -22.29 14.55 -8.66
CA THR A 27 -23.30 15.56 -8.29
C THR A 27 -23.47 15.78 -6.79
N ASP A 28 -23.33 14.74 -5.95
CA ASP A 28 -23.82 14.80 -4.55
C ASP A 28 -22.72 14.80 -3.48
N LEU A 29 -21.45 14.69 -3.87
CA LEU A 29 -20.33 14.67 -2.93
C LEU A 29 -19.81 16.07 -2.59
N ILE A 30 -19.81 16.39 -1.29
CA ILE A 30 -19.20 17.60 -0.71
C ILE A 30 -17.77 17.74 -1.26
N PRO A 31 -17.32 18.95 -1.63
CA PRO A 31 -15.96 19.16 -2.12
C PRO A 31 -14.93 18.60 -1.11
N GLY A 32 -14.18 17.59 -1.53
CA GLY A 32 -13.07 17.05 -0.74
C GLY A 32 -11.91 18.04 -0.63
N PRO A 33 -10.94 17.80 0.27
CA PRO A 33 -9.79 18.67 0.48
C PRO A 33 -8.84 18.74 -0.73
N PHE A 34 -8.96 17.82 -1.69
CA PHE A 34 -8.10 17.73 -2.85
C PHE A 34 -8.65 18.51 -4.04
N THR A 35 -7.85 19.46 -4.54
CA THR A 35 -8.24 20.38 -5.61
C THR A 35 -7.58 20.10 -6.96
N ARG A 36 -6.41 19.45 -6.99
CA ARG A 36 -5.61 19.20 -8.21
C ARG A 36 -5.31 17.71 -8.40
N PRO A 37 -5.29 17.18 -9.64
CA PRO A 37 -5.32 17.91 -10.92
C PRO A 37 -6.71 18.45 -11.30
N HIS A 38 -7.80 17.79 -10.91
CA HIS A 38 -9.17 18.29 -11.08
C HIS A 38 -10.09 17.75 -9.98
N PRO A 39 -11.03 18.53 -9.40
CA PRO A 39 -11.94 18.04 -8.36
C PRO A 39 -12.75 16.81 -8.77
N ALA A 40 -13.16 16.71 -10.04
CA ALA A 40 -13.91 15.55 -10.54
C ALA A 40 -13.12 14.23 -10.41
N ILE A 41 -11.79 14.26 -10.62
CA ILE A 41 -10.95 13.07 -10.47
C ILE A 41 -11.00 12.58 -9.03
N TRP A 42 -10.91 13.49 -8.06
CA TRP A 42 -10.97 13.12 -6.64
C TRP A 42 -12.34 12.65 -6.19
N ARG A 43 -13.42 13.19 -6.79
CA ARG A 43 -14.77 12.68 -6.55
C ARG A 43 -14.90 11.23 -7.03
N ILE A 44 -14.46 10.93 -8.25
CA ILE A 44 -14.45 9.56 -8.80
C ILE A 44 -13.60 8.64 -7.91
N VAL A 45 -12.38 9.05 -7.54
CA VAL A 45 -11.51 8.26 -6.64
C VAL A 45 -12.20 7.99 -5.30
N PHE A 46 -12.85 9.00 -4.71
CA PHE A 46 -13.60 8.84 -3.47
C PHE A 46 -14.80 7.90 -3.64
N GLY A 47 -15.59 8.07 -4.70
CA GLY A 47 -16.72 7.19 -5.01
C GLY A 47 -16.29 5.74 -5.19
N LEU A 48 -15.24 5.49 -5.97
CA LEU A 48 -14.64 4.16 -6.12
C LEU A 48 -14.11 3.60 -4.79
N SER A 49 -13.52 4.44 -3.95
CA SER A 49 -13.04 4.02 -2.62
C SER A 49 -14.19 3.61 -1.69
N VAL A 50 -15.31 4.34 -1.71
CA VAL A 50 -16.52 3.99 -0.96
C VAL A 50 -17.13 2.70 -1.48
N LEU A 51 -17.26 2.54 -2.79
CA LEU A 51 -17.77 1.30 -3.39
C LEU A 51 -16.87 0.11 -3.06
N TYR A 52 -15.56 0.28 -3.14
CA TYR A 52 -14.60 -0.74 -2.75
C TYR A 52 -14.75 -1.10 -1.27
N PHE A 53 -14.88 -0.11 -0.39
CA PHE A 53 -15.12 -0.34 1.03
C PHE A 53 -16.43 -1.10 1.28
N LEU A 54 -17.54 -0.69 0.65
CA LEU A 54 -18.83 -1.37 0.76
C LEU A 54 -18.76 -2.81 0.23
N PHE A 55 -18.02 -3.03 -0.86
CA PHE A 55 -17.78 -4.36 -1.41
C PHE A 55 -16.97 -5.24 -0.44
N LEU A 56 -15.93 -4.71 0.21
CA LEU A 56 -15.20 -5.43 1.25
C LEU A 56 -16.09 -5.76 2.45
N VAL A 57 -16.91 -4.81 2.92
CA VAL A 57 -17.89 -5.04 3.99
C VAL A 57 -18.87 -6.15 3.59
N PHE A 58 -19.37 -6.13 2.35
CA PHE A 58 -20.22 -7.19 1.81
C PHE A 58 -19.52 -8.56 1.83
N ILE A 59 -18.26 -8.64 1.39
CA ILE A 59 -17.49 -9.90 1.42
C ILE A 59 -17.34 -10.43 2.85
N ILE A 60 -17.17 -9.56 3.85
CA ILE A 60 -17.05 -9.97 5.26
C ILE A 60 -18.30 -10.72 5.75
N PHE A 61 -19.48 -10.42 5.20
CA PHE A 61 -20.73 -11.13 5.54
C PHE A 61 -20.92 -12.44 4.76
N LEU A 62 -20.05 -12.77 3.81
CA LEU A 62 -20.11 -14.02 3.05
C LEU A 62 -19.33 -15.14 3.73
N ASN A 63 -19.87 -16.36 3.65
CA ASN A 63 -19.15 -17.56 4.05
C ASN A 63 -18.07 -17.93 3.03
N TRP A 64 -17.07 -18.69 3.46
CA TRP A 64 -15.92 -19.07 2.62
C TRP A 64 -16.29 -19.73 1.29
N GLN A 65 -17.34 -20.57 1.26
CA GLN A 65 -17.82 -21.18 0.02
C GLN A 65 -18.44 -20.17 -0.94
N GLN A 66 -19.19 -19.19 -0.42
CA GLN A 66 -19.79 -18.11 -1.20
C GLN A 66 -18.71 -17.18 -1.77
N VAL A 67 -17.68 -16.87 -0.97
CA VAL A 67 -16.52 -16.10 -1.43
C VAL A 67 -15.81 -16.81 -2.58
N LYS A 68 -15.53 -18.12 -2.44
CA LYS A 68 -14.91 -18.91 -3.53
C LYS A 68 -15.78 -18.92 -4.79
N GLN A 69 -17.09 -19.10 -4.65
CA GLN A 69 -17.99 -19.07 -5.80
C GLN A 69 -18.01 -17.71 -6.50
N LEU A 70 -18.01 -16.61 -5.74
CA LEU A 70 -17.89 -15.25 -6.28
C LEU A 70 -16.57 -15.05 -7.01
N MET A 71 -15.45 -15.50 -6.43
CA MET A 71 -14.13 -15.41 -7.05
C MET A 71 -14.04 -16.23 -8.35
N TYR A 72 -14.58 -17.46 -8.36
CA TYR A 72 -14.65 -18.29 -9.57
C TYR A 72 -15.59 -17.75 -10.63
N TRP A 73 -16.56 -16.93 -10.24
CA TRP A 73 -17.41 -16.22 -11.18
C TRP A 73 -16.67 -15.03 -11.81
N LEU A 74 -15.86 -14.31 -11.03
CA LEU A 74 -15.03 -13.20 -11.52
C LEU A 74 -13.88 -13.68 -12.43
N ASP A 75 -13.19 -14.76 -12.03
CA ASP A 75 -12.15 -15.40 -12.82
C ASP A 75 -12.30 -16.94 -12.76
N PRO A 76 -12.86 -17.56 -13.81
CA PRO A 76 -13.05 -19.01 -13.87
C PRO A 76 -11.77 -19.82 -13.78
N ASN A 77 -10.61 -19.26 -14.15
CA ASN A 77 -9.33 -19.97 -14.16
C ASN A 77 -8.82 -20.27 -12.74
N LEU A 78 -9.31 -19.52 -11.74
CA LEU A 78 -8.99 -19.74 -10.33
C LEU A 78 -9.39 -21.14 -9.82
N ARG A 79 -10.30 -21.85 -10.50
CA ARG A 79 -10.68 -23.23 -10.15
C ARG A 79 -9.54 -24.23 -10.29
N TYR A 80 -8.58 -23.93 -11.16
CA TYR A 80 -7.47 -24.81 -11.51
C TYR A 80 -6.11 -24.26 -11.05
N ALA A 81 -6.09 -23.07 -10.45
CA ALA A 81 -4.88 -22.46 -9.92
C ALA A 81 -4.43 -23.22 -8.66
N LYS A 82 -3.15 -23.63 -8.64
CA LYS A 82 -2.51 -24.14 -7.43
C LYS A 82 -2.28 -23.00 -6.45
N ARG A 83 -2.44 -23.26 -5.16
CA ARG A 83 -2.16 -22.27 -4.11
C ARG A 83 -0.65 -22.03 -4.06
N GLU A 84 -0.26 -20.77 -3.93
CA GLU A 84 1.16 -20.38 -3.79
C GLU A 84 1.83 -21.09 -2.61
N ALA A 85 1.09 -21.26 -1.49
CA ALA A 85 1.55 -21.98 -0.32
C ALA A 85 1.80 -23.49 -0.52
N ASP A 86 1.28 -24.08 -1.60
CA ASP A 86 1.50 -25.51 -1.93
C ASP A 86 2.71 -25.70 -2.86
N ILE A 87 3.34 -24.61 -3.32
CA ILE A 87 4.42 -24.61 -4.32
C ILE A 87 5.70 -24.00 -3.74
N MET A 88 5.57 -23.01 -2.85
CA MET A 88 6.70 -22.27 -2.31
C MET A 88 7.31 -22.97 -1.09
N GLU A 89 8.63 -23.08 -1.09
CA GLU A 89 9.41 -23.56 0.04
C GLU A 89 9.75 -22.40 0.99
N TYR A 90 9.10 -22.36 2.15
CA TYR A 90 9.29 -21.30 3.14
C TYR A 90 10.52 -21.54 4.03
N ALA A 91 11.45 -20.57 4.08
CA ALA A 91 12.66 -20.54 4.92
C ALA A 91 13.57 -21.79 4.87
N VAL A 92 13.76 -22.41 3.69
CA VAL A 92 14.61 -23.60 3.55
C VAL A 92 16.05 -23.25 3.12
N ASN A 93 17.05 -23.76 3.86
CA ASN A 93 18.48 -23.60 3.57
C ASN A 93 18.96 -22.14 3.48
N CYS A 94 18.58 -21.28 4.43
CA CYS A 94 18.87 -19.83 4.43
C CYS A 94 20.34 -19.42 4.56
N HIS A 95 21.27 -20.37 4.60
CA HIS A 95 22.72 -20.13 4.62
C HIS A 95 23.35 -20.11 3.22
N VAL A 96 22.68 -20.72 2.24
CA VAL A 96 23.19 -20.79 0.85
C VAL A 96 22.58 -19.63 0.06
N ILE A 97 23.39 -18.59 -0.14
CA ILE A 97 23.01 -17.38 -0.87
C ILE A 97 23.65 -17.46 -2.27
N THR A 98 22.85 -17.86 -3.27
CA THR A 98 23.24 -17.85 -4.69
C THR A 98 22.58 -16.69 -5.43
N TRP A 99 23.16 -16.27 -6.55
CA TRP A 99 22.61 -15.18 -7.35
C TRP A 99 21.21 -15.50 -7.91
N GLU A 100 21.00 -16.73 -8.37
CA GLU A 100 19.70 -17.21 -8.85
C GLU A 100 18.63 -17.13 -7.77
N ARG A 101 18.99 -17.47 -6.53
CA ARG A 101 18.11 -17.37 -5.38
C ARG A 101 17.82 -15.92 -5.02
N ILE A 102 18.79 -15.02 -5.04
CA ILE A 102 18.52 -13.59 -4.81
C ILE A 102 17.53 -13.06 -5.85
N LEU A 103 17.75 -13.35 -7.13
CA LEU A 103 16.87 -12.91 -8.21
C LEU A 103 15.45 -13.50 -8.11
N SER A 104 15.29 -14.70 -7.58
CA SER A 104 13.96 -15.29 -7.38
C SER A 104 13.15 -14.59 -6.29
N HIS A 105 13.80 -13.89 -5.35
CA HIS A 105 13.14 -13.14 -4.26
C HIS A 105 12.83 -11.68 -4.66
N PHE A 106 13.34 -11.20 -5.80
CA PHE A 106 12.90 -9.93 -6.39
C PHE A 106 11.56 -10.08 -7.13
N ASP A 107 10.52 -10.44 -6.37
CA ASP A 107 9.19 -10.68 -6.90
C ASP A 107 8.23 -9.50 -6.66
N ILE A 108 6.93 -9.73 -6.82
CA ILE A 108 5.91 -8.72 -6.57
C ILE A 108 5.85 -8.29 -5.09
N PHE A 109 6.29 -9.11 -4.13
CA PHE A 109 6.38 -8.71 -2.73
C PHE A 109 7.48 -7.68 -2.55
N ALA A 110 8.70 -7.93 -3.05
CA ALA A 110 9.79 -6.95 -3.00
C ALA A 110 9.38 -5.59 -3.62
N PHE A 111 8.70 -5.62 -4.77
CA PHE A 111 8.15 -4.42 -5.39
C PHE A 111 7.08 -3.73 -4.51
N SER A 112 6.19 -4.52 -3.90
CA SER A 112 5.15 -4.03 -3.00
C SER A 112 5.72 -3.41 -1.73
N HIS A 113 6.78 -3.97 -1.17
CA HIS A 113 7.54 -3.40 -0.06
C HIS A 113 8.11 -2.05 -0.46
N PHE A 114 8.88 -1.99 -1.55
CA PHE A 114 9.49 -0.74 -2.02
C PHE A 114 8.46 0.38 -2.25
N TRP A 115 7.42 0.12 -3.05
CA TRP A 115 6.43 1.15 -3.36
C TRP A 115 5.51 1.46 -2.18
N GLY A 116 5.15 0.43 -1.40
CA GLY A 116 4.36 0.57 -0.19
C GLY A 116 5.04 1.47 0.83
N TRP A 117 6.34 1.30 1.05
CA TRP A 117 7.14 2.15 1.92
C TRP A 117 7.35 3.55 1.36
N GLY A 118 7.49 3.70 0.04
CA GLY A 118 7.46 4.99 -0.62
C GLY A 118 6.17 5.77 -0.33
N MET A 119 5.02 5.12 -0.47
CA MET A 119 3.73 5.75 -0.21
C MET A 119 3.51 6.05 1.28
N LYS A 120 3.89 5.12 2.17
CA LYS A 120 3.86 5.35 3.63
C LYS A 120 4.74 6.54 4.01
N ALA A 121 5.92 6.67 3.42
CA ALA A 121 6.81 7.80 3.65
C ALA A 121 6.21 9.13 3.15
N LEU A 122 5.48 9.15 2.04
CA LEU A 122 4.76 10.35 1.57
C LEU A 122 3.64 10.79 2.53
N LEU A 123 3.02 9.84 3.23
CA LEU A 123 1.95 10.09 4.21
C LEU A 123 2.50 10.49 5.58
N ILE A 124 3.44 9.71 6.12
CA ILE A 124 4.01 9.90 7.46
C ILE A 124 5.05 11.03 7.45
N ARG A 125 5.85 11.20 6.38
CA ARG A 125 6.83 12.29 6.24
C ARG A 125 7.85 12.39 7.37
N SER A 126 8.24 11.26 7.95
CA SER A 126 9.25 11.19 9.01
C SER A 126 10.11 9.95 8.85
N TYR A 127 11.42 10.14 8.67
CA TYR A 127 12.39 9.04 8.60
C TYR A 127 12.32 8.15 9.84
N GLY A 128 12.41 8.74 11.04
CA GLY A 128 12.46 7.98 12.28
C GLY A 128 11.22 7.09 12.47
N LEU A 129 10.03 7.66 12.27
CA LEU A 129 8.80 6.88 12.39
C LEU A 129 8.67 5.80 11.32
N CYS A 130 9.03 6.10 10.07
CA CYS A 130 8.94 5.10 9.00
C CYS A 130 9.90 3.94 9.24
N TRP A 131 11.15 4.22 9.64
CA TRP A 131 12.13 3.18 9.97
C TRP A 131 11.69 2.35 11.16
N THR A 132 11.18 2.97 12.22
CA THR A 132 10.67 2.21 13.37
C THR A 132 9.53 1.30 12.96
N ILE A 133 8.52 1.81 12.24
CA ILE A 133 7.39 0.99 11.80
C ILE A 133 7.90 -0.13 10.87
N SER A 134 8.88 0.14 10.00
CA SER A 134 9.44 -0.86 9.09
C SER A 134 10.07 -2.01 9.84
N ILE A 135 10.92 -1.71 10.81
CA ILE A 135 11.61 -2.74 11.58
C ILE A 135 10.60 -3.51 12.43
N THR A 136 9.69 -2.81 13.11
CA THR A 136 8.70 -3.48 13.97
C THR A 136 7.69 -4.30 13.17
N TRP A 137 7.44 -3.93 11.91
CA TRP A 137 6.61 -4.71 10.99
C TRP A 137 7.22 -6.08 10.72
N GLU A 138 8.47 -6.13 10.24
CA GLU A 138 9.15 -7.41 9.98
C GLU A 138 9.35 -8.25 11.24
N LEU A 139 9.64 -7.61 12.39
CA LEU A 139 9.69 -8.30 13.67
C LEU A 139 8.36 -8.97 14.00
N THR A 140 7.25 -8.30 13.71
CA THR A 140 5.91 -8.82 13.98
C THR A 140 5.57 -9.98 13.04
N GLU A 141 6.01 -9.94 11.79
CA GLU A 141 5.91 -11.08 10.86
C GLU A 141 6.70 -12.29 11.38
N LEU A 142 7.93 -12.08 11.85
CA LEU A 142 8.73 -13.13 12.50
C LEU A 142 8.03 -13.70 13.74
N PHE A 143 7.41 -12.87 14.58
CA PHE A 143 6.64 -13.36 15.73
C PHE A 143 5.44 -14.23 15.32
N PHE A 144 4.77 -13.90 14.21
CA PHE A 144 3.55 -14.59 13.75
C PHE A 144 3.78 -15.65 12.65
N MET A 145 5.03 -15.97 12.31
CA MET A 145 5.35 -17.02 11.32
C MET A 145 4.74 -18.39 11.66
N HIS A 146 4.50 -18.67 12.94
CA HIS A 146 3.87 -19.90 13.41
C HIS A 146 2.38 -19.99 13.06
N LEU A 147 1.70 -18.86 12.83
CA LEU A 147 0.29 -18.79 12.43
C LEU A 147 0.13 -18.77 10.91
N LEU A 148 1.03 -18.07 10.21
CA LEU A 148 1.04 -17.98 8.76
C LEU A 148 2.42 -18.41 8.23
N PRO A 149 2.55 -19.62 7.65
CA PRO A 149 3.83 -20.11 7.13
C PRO A 149 4.35 -19.25 5.97
N ASN A 150 3.50 -18.45 5.34
CA ASN A 150 3.91 -17.50 4.29
C ASN A 150 4.88 -16.42 4.80
N PHE A 151 4.92 -16.15 6.11
CA PHE A 151 5.86 -15.19 6.72
C PHE A 151 7.18 -15.82 7.16
N ALA A 152 7.34 -17.14 6.95
CA ALA A 152 8.60 -17.81 7.23
C ALA A 152 9.56 -17.59 6.05
N GLU A 153 10.37 -16.55 6.16
CA GLU A 153 11.37 -16.16 5.17
C GLU A 153 12.80 -16.31 5.72
N CYS A 154 13.78 -16.17 4.85
CA CYS A 154 15.18 -16.25 5.29
C CYS A 154 15.62 -14.97 6.01
N TRP A 155 16.54 -15.10 6.97
CA TRP A 155 17.03 -13.96 7.74
C TRP A 155 17.61 -12.83 6.86
N TRP A 156 18.28 -13.19 5.76
CA TRP A 156 18.88 -12.24 4.84
C TRP A 156 17.83 -11.56 3.95
N ASP A 157 16.73 -12.24 3.69
CA ASP A 157 15.58 -11.70 2.94
C ASP A 157 14.94 -10.60 3.79
N GLN A 158 14.51 -10.97 5.00
CA GLN A 158 13.90 -10.05 5.96
C GLN A 158 14.80 -8.85 6.29
N VAL A 159 16.07 -9.09 6.66
CA VAL A 159 16.94 -8.01 7.13
C VAL A 159 17.51 -7.19 5.97
N ILE A 160 18.00 -7.84 4.92
CA ILE A 160 18.73 -7.15 3.86
C ILE A 160 17.79 -6.73 2.74
N LEU A 161 16.99 -7.66 2.21
CA LEU A 161 16.11 -7.37 1.08
C LEU A 161 14.94 -6.47 1.52
N ASP A 162 14.21 -6.87 2.56
CA ASP A 162 13.00 -6.15 2.96
C ASP A 162 13.33 -4.89 3.74
N ILE A 163 13.94 -4.98 4.93
CA ILE A 163 14.19 -3.80 5.78
C ILE A 163 15.12 -2.79 5.09
N LEU A 164 16.28 -3.23 4.62
CA LEU A 164 17.31 -2.30 4.16
C LEU A 164 17.10 -1.83 2.72
N LEU A 165 16.89 -2.75 1.78
CA LEU A 165 16.82 -2.41 0.35
C LEU A 165 15.43 -1.92 -0.07
N CYS A 166 14.40 -2.73 0.10
CA CYS A 166 13.05 -2.41 -0.35
C CYS A 166 12.43 -1.33 0.52
N ASN A 167 12.28 -1.57 1.82
CA ASN A 167 11.63 -0.64 2.74
C ASN A 167 12.48 0.64 2.87
N GLY A 168 13.78 0.50 3.14
CA GLY A 168 14.72 1.63 3.23
C GLY A 168 14.80 2.45 1.94
N GLY A 169 14.88 1.79 0.78
CA GLY A 169 14.88 2.46 -0.52
C GLY A 169 13.56 3.18 -0.81
N GLY A 170 12.43 2.57 -0.47
CA GLY A 170 11.10 3.16 -0.54
C GLY A 170 10.98 4.41 0.33
N ILE A 171 11.40 4.32 1.60
CA ILE A 171 11.43 5.45 2.54
C ILE A 171 12.28 6.59 1.98
N TRP A 172 13.49 6.28 1.50
CA TRP A 172 14.37 7.29 0.90
C TRP A 172 13.73 7.97 -0.31
N LEU A 173 13.11 7.20 -1.22
CA LEU A 173 12.42 7.75 -2.39
C LEU A 173 11.26 8.65 -1.97
N GLY A 174 10.38 8.17 -1.09
CA GLY A 174 9.22 8.92 -0.62
C GLY A 174 9.63 10.21 0.08
N MET A 175 10.64 10.17 0.95
CA MET A 175 11.16 11.36 1.62
C MET A 175 11.88 12.32 0.67
N THR A 176 12.53 11.82 -0.39
CA THR A 176 13.11 12.65 -1.45
C THR A 176 12.02 13.39 -2.22
N VAL A 177 10.92 12.72 -2.54
CA VAL A 177 9.73 13.35 -3.14
C VAL A 177 9.13 14.38 -2.19
N CYS A 178 9.00 14.11 -0.88
CA CYS A 178 8.56 15.10 0.11
C CYS A 178 9.42 16.37 0.06
N ARG A 179 10.75 16.23 0.10
CA ARG A 179 11.69 17.37 0.03
C ARG A 179 11.55 18.15 -1.27
N PHE A 180 11.38 17.45 -2.39
CA PHE A 180 11.13 18.07 -3.69
C PHE A 180 9.81 18.88 -3.70
N LEU A 181 8.77 18.37 -3.05
CA LEU A 181 7.46 19.04 -2.97
C LEU A 181 7.45 20.21 -1.97
N GLU A 182 8.22 20.13 -0.88
CA GLU A 182 8.41 21.19 0.11
C GLU A 182 9.15 22.41 -0.47
N MET A 183 10.14 22.17 -1.34
CA MET A 183 10.88 23.26 -1.99
C MET A 183 10.08 23.85 -3.16
N ARG A 184 9.33 24.93 -2.92
CA ARG A 184 8.62 25.67 -3.96
C ARG A 184 9.09 27.12 -4.02
N THR A 185 9.78 27.48 -5.10
CA THR A 185 9.88 28.89 -5.54
C THR A 185 8.67 29.22 -6.41
N TYR A 186 7.85 30.17 -5.98
CA TYR A 186 6.66 30.58 -6.73
C TYR A 186 7.03 31.60 -7.80
N HIS A 187 7.02 31.18 -9.07
CA HIS A 187 7.08 32.09 -10.22
C HIS A 187 5.69 32.24 -10.84
N TRP A 188 5.08 33.39 -10.62
CA TRP A 188 3.74 33.74 -11.12
C TRP A 188 3.77 34.27 -12.56
N ALA A 189 4.50 33.62 -13.48
CA ALA A 189 4.42 33.94 -14.90
C ALA A 189 3.11 33.38 -15.50
N SER A 190 2.64 33.84 -16.66
CA SER A 190 1.61 33.13 -17.44
C SER A 190 2.24 32.03 -18.29
N ILE A 191 1.47 31.01 -18.71
CA ILE A 191 1.95 30.02 -19.71
C ILE A 191 2.31 30.73 -21.03
N LYS A 192 1.64 31.85 -21.32
CA LYS A 192 1.88 32.69 -22.50
C LYS A 192 3.26 33.36 -22.48
N ASP A 193 3.82 33.59 -21.29
CA ASP A 193 5.11 34.26 -21.10
C ASP A 193 6.31 33.28 -21.19
N ILE A 194 6.05 31.99 -21.35
CA ILE A 194 7.08 30.95 -21.47
C ILE A 194 7.32 30.62 -22.93
N HIS A 195 8.46 31.04 -23.47
CA HIS A 195 8.78 30.87 -24.90
C HIS A 195 9.26 29.45 -25.26
N THR A 196 9.90 28.75 -24.33
CA THR A 196 10.45 27.40 -24.58
C THR A 196 9.39 26.29 -24.44
N THR A 197 9.43 25.30 -25.34
CA THR A 197 8.56 24.10 -25.27
C THR A 197 8.80 23.29 -23.98
N THR A 198 10.06 23.16 -23.56
CA THR A 198 10.46 22.50 -22.30
C THR A 198 9.87 23.19 -21.08
N GLY A 199 9.85 24.53 -21.05
CA GLY A 199 9.22 25.31 -19.99
C GLY A 199 7.70 25.14 -19.93
N LYS A 200 7.02 25.07 -21.08
CA LYS A 200 5.58 24.80 -21.15
C LYS A 200 5.26 23.40 -20.64
N LEU A 201 6.03 22.39 -21.06
CA LEU A 201 5.87 21.01 -20.58
C LEU A 201 6.13 20.90 -19.08
N LYS A 202 7.22 21.49 -18.57
CA LYS A 202 7.52 21.55 -17.13
C LYS A 202 6.34 22.13 -16.35
N ARG A 203 5.74 23.21 -16.85
CA ARG A 203 4.58 23.84 -16.22
C ARG A 203 3.33 22.96 -16.25
N ALA A 204 3.07 22.26 -17.35
CA ALA A 204 1.97 21.32 -17.45
C ALA A 204 2.13 20.15 -16.45
N VAL A 205 3.33 19.56 -16.38
CA VAL A 205 3.64 18.48 -15.41
C VAL A 205 3.49 18.96 -13.97
N LEU A 206 3.91 20.19 -13.66
CA LEU A 206 3.77 20.77 -12.32
C LEU A 206 2.30 20.99 -11.90
N GLN A 207 1.32 21.00 -12.80
CA GLN A 207 -0.11 21.06 -12.42
C GLN A 207 -0.60 19.79 -11.73
N PHE A 208 0.07 18.66 -11.97
CA PHE A 208 -0.25 17.39 -11.31
C PHE A 208 0.32 17.29 -9.90
N THR A 209 1.13 18.27 -9.48
CA THR A 209 1.64 18.33 -8.12
C THR A 209 0.63 19.00 -7.17
N PRO A 210 0.65 18.67 -5.87
CA PRO A 210 -0.31 19.18 -4.90
C PRO A 210 -0.30 20.71 -4.83
N ALA A 211 -1.47 21.30 -4.56
CA ALA A 211 -1.66 22.74 -4.50
C ALA A 211 -0.87 23.38 -3.34
N SER A 212 -0.82 22.70 -2.20
CA SER A 212 0.02 23.02 -1.07
C SER A 212 0.65 21.75 -0.54
N TRP A 213 1.85 21.87 0.04
CA TRP A 213 2.54 20.75 0.66
C TRP A 213 3.06 21.18 2.02
N THR A 214 2.47 20.62 3.07
CA THR A 214 2.77 20.98 4.46
C THR A 214 3.87 20.10 5.03
N TYR A 215 4.88 20.75 5.61
CA TYR A 215 5.90 20.08 6.40
C TYR A 215 5.28 19.60 7.72
N VAL A 216 5.52 18.33 8.06
CA VAL A 216 4.98 17.69 9.27
C VAL A 216 6.12 17.36 10.22
N ARG A 217 6.03 17.84 11.46
CA ARG A 217 6.99 17.51 12.53
C ARG A 217 6.31 16.69 13.62
N TRP A 218 6.51 15.38 13.58
CA TRP A 218 5.93 14.44 14.55
C TRP A 218 6.57 14.55 15.93
N LEU A 219 7.90 14.64 15.97
CA LEU A 219 8.70 14.74 17.18
C LEU A 219 9.68 15.91 16.99
N ASP A 220 9.68 16.81 17.96
CA ASP A 220 10.65 17.91 18.10
C ASP A 220 11.56 17.62 19.30
N PRO A 221 12.86 18.00 19.31
CA PRO A 221 13.74 17.85 20.47
C PRO A 221 13.16 18.37 21.79
N LYS A 222 12.25 19.36 21.74
CA LYS A 222 11.56 19.90 22.93
C LYS A 222 10.20 19.24 23.22
N SER A 223 9.88 18.12 22.57
CA SER A 223 8.61 17.42 22.78
C SER A 223 8.54 16.86 24.20
N SER A 224 7.38 16.96 24.84
CA SER A 224 7.15 16.31 26.12
C SER A 224 7.25 14.79 25.98
N LEU A 225 7.72 14.13 27.03
CA LEU A 225 7.77 12.66 27.09
C LEU A 225 6.39 12.05 26.80
N GLN A 226 5.31 12.67 27.28
CA GLN A 226 3.94 12.27 27.00
C GLN A 226 3.61 12.22 25.50
N ARG A 227 4.06 13.21 24.72
CA ARG A 227 3.85 13.23 23.26
C ARG A 227 4.63 12.09 22.60
N VAL A 228 5.89 11.89 22.98
CA VAL A 228 6.71 10.80 22.45
C VAL A 228 6.03 9.46 22.74
N MET A 229 5.70 9.19 24.01
CA MET A 229 5.01 7.96 24.43
C MET A 229 3.66 7.79 23.70
N GLY A 230 2.88 8.85 23.54
CA GLY A 230 1.60 8.81 22.83
C GLY A 230 1.75 8.40 21.36
N VAL A 231 2.77 8.92 20.66
CA VAL A 231 3.06 8.55 19.26
C VAL A 231 3.46 7.08 19.16
N TYR A 232 4.36 6.61 20.03
CA TYR A 232 4.78 5.20 20.03
C TYR A 232 3.65 4.25 20.46
N LEU A 233 2.83 4.62 21.44
CA LEU A 233 1.68 3.84 21.86
C LEU A 233 0.65 3.73 20.73
N PHE A 234 0.34 4.84 20.06
CA PHE A 234 -0.53 4.83 18.88
C PHE A 234 0.01 3.90 17.79
N MET A 235 1.32 3.97 17.53
CA MET A 235 2.00 3.11 16.56
C MET A 235 1.88 1.63 16.92
N ILE A 236 2.09 1.26 18.18
CA ILE A 236 1.97 -0.13 18.66
C ILE A 236 0.52 -0.61 18.55
N ILE A 237 -0.45 0.18 19.03
CA ILE A 237 -1.88 -0.17 18.96
C ILE A 237 -2.29 -0.41 17.51
N TRP A 238 -1.85 0.45 16.59
CA TRP A 238 -2.16 0.30 15.17
C TRP A 238 -1.56 -0.98 14.57
N GLN A 239 -0.29 -1.30 14.88
CA GLN A 239 0.35 -2.52 14.41
C GLN A 239 -0.33 -3.78 14.97
N VAL A 240 -0.51 -3.84 16.30
CA VAL A 240 -1.18 -4.99 16.95
C VAL A 240 -2.61 -5.15 16.44
N GLY A 241 -3.35 -4.05 16.25
CA GLY A 241 -4.70 -4.10 15.69
C GLY A 241 -4.72 -4.71 14.29
N PHE A 242 -3.80 -4.30 13.41
CA PHE A 242 -3.68 -4.88 12.07
C PHE A 242 -3.41 -6.39 12.12
N PHE A 243 -2.42 -6.81 12.91
CA PHE A 243 -2.05 -8.23 13.01
C PHE A 243 -3.12 -9.07 13.71
N TYR A 244 -3.79 -8.54 14.73
CA TYR A 244 -4.93 -9.20 15.36
C TYR A 244 -6.05 -9.48 14.34
N HIS A 245 -6.40 -8.48 13.53
CA HIS A 245 -7.39 -8.67 12.47
C HIS A 245 -6.94 -9.69 11.43
N LEU A 246 -5.65 -9.73 11.09
CA LEU A 246 -5.10 -10.73 10.19
C LEU A 246 -5.17 -12.15 10.79
N ALA A 247 -4.76 -12.31 12.05
CA ALA A 247 -4.70 -13.60 12.73
C ALA A 247 -6.07 -14.19 13.04
N VAL A 248 -7.06 -13.35 13.34
CA VAL A 248 -8.43 -13.76 13.73
C VAL A 248 -9.35 -13.85 12.50
N ASN A 249 -8.88 -13.50 11.29
CA ASN A 249 -9.70 -13.54 10.10
C ASN A 249 -10.11 -14.99 9.74
N PRO A 250 -11.40 -15.37 9.82
CA PRO A 250 -11.86 -16.75 9.60
C PRO A 250 -11.48 -17.32 8.23
N VAL A 251 -11.36 -16.45 7.23
CA VAL A 251 -10.95 -16.81 5.86
C VAL A 251 -9.48 -17.25 5.81
N LEU A 252 -8.60 -16.58 6.56
CA LEU A 252 -7.19 -16.95 6.68
C LEU A 252 -7.01 -18.15 7.61
N ILE A 253 -7.85 -18.28 8.64
CA ILE A 253 -7.90 -19.46 9.50
C ILE A 253 -8.25 -20.72 8.70
N SER A 254 -9.18 -20.63 7.73
CA SER A 254 -9.50 -21.74 6.81
C SER A 254 -8.36 -22.10 5.84
N GLN A 255 -7.32 -21.27 5.73
CA GLN A 255 -6.12 -21.57 4.94
C GLN A 255 -5.04 -22.28 5.77
N ARG A 256 -5.22 -22.43 7.11
CA ARG A 256 -4.30 -23.20 7.93
C ARG A 256 -4.23 -24.65 7.43
N PRO A 257 -3.04 -25.25 7.40
CA PRO A 257 -2.92 -26.68 7.16
C PRO A 257 -3.77 -27.44 8.18
N SER A 258 -4.52 -28.43 7.72
CA SER A 258 -5.48 -29.23 8.49
C SER A 258 -4.89 -30.09 9.62
N ASN A 259 -3.60 -29.90 9.92
CA ASN A 259 -2.84 -30.69 10.89
C ASN A 259 -2.46 -29.88 12.14
N LEU A 260 -3.25 -28.86 12.47
CA LEU A 260 -3.23 -28.11 13.73
C LEU A 260 -4.59 -28.20 14.41
#